data_AF-A0A7X0BSA8-F1
#
_entry.id   AF-A0A7X0BSA8-F1
#
_cell.length_a   1.000
_cell.length_b   1.000
_cell.length_c   1.000
_cell.angle_alpha   90.00
_cell.angle_beta   90.00
_cell.angle_gamma   90.00
#
_symmetry.space_group_name_H-M   'P 1'
#
loop_
_entity.id
_entity.type
_entity.pdbx_description
1 polymer ?
#
loop_
_entity_poly.entity_id
_entity_poly.type
_entity_poly.pdbx_seq_one_letter_code
_entity_poly.pdbx_strand_id
1 'polypeptide(L)' 'MVMSGFVSHELQHYLEWPSEYILLVIWQTLEDHQVGFRLAPEYQQWKQLLRHFYEPFPVVMHYHAVSDTSSR' A
#
# COMPACT_ATOMS: atom_id res chain seq x y z
N MET A 1 -5.13 -7.16 15.96
CA MET A 1 -3.76 -6.73 16.29
C MET A 1 -3.36 -5.71 15.23
N VAL A 2 -3.01 -4.49 15.60
CA VAL A 2 -2.48 -3.50 14.64
C VAL A 2 -1.09 -3.99 14.25
N MET A 3 -0.82 -4.13 12.94
CA MET A 3 0.50 -4.55 12.47
C MET A 3 1.54 -3.51 12.84
N SER A 4 2.72 -3.95 13.29
CA SER A 4 3.83 -3.06 13.64
C SER A 4 4.12 -2.11 12.49
N GLY A 5 4.27 -0.82 12.79
CA GLY A 5 4.60 0.22 11.83
C GLY A 5 3.52 0.57 10.80
N PHE A 6 2.33 -0.04 10.83
CA PHE A 6 1.21 0.43 10.02
C PHE A 6 0.71 1.78 10.55
N VAL A 7 0.62 2.78 9.68
CA VAL A 7 0.14 4.13 10.03
C VAL A 7 -1.26 4.35 9.48
N SER A 8 -1.44 4.24 8.16
CA SER A 8 -2.72 4.46 7.48
C SER A 8 -2.72 3.83 6.08
N HIS A 9 -3.89 3.80 5.45
CA HIS A 9 -4.00 3.51 4.02
C HIS A 9 -5.08 4.39 3.38
N GLU A 10 -4.95 4.58 2.07
CA GLU A 10 -5.90 5.31 1.24
C GLU A 10 -6.04 4.60 -0.11
N LEU A 11 -7.24 4.62 -0.67
CA LEU A 11 -7.52 4.09 -2.01
C LEU A 11 -7.94 5.24 -2.92
N GLN A 12 -7.16 5.46 -3.97
CA GLN A 12 -7.43 6.45 -5.00
C GLN A 12 -7.97 5.75 -6.24
N HIS A 13 -9.02 6.31 -6.84
CA HIS A 13 -9.57 5.84 -8.10
C HIS A 13 -9.03 6.69 -9.26
N TYR A 14 -8.55 6.05 -10.32
CA TYR A 14 -8.03 6.77 -11.46
C TYR A 14 -9.17 7.27 -12.36
N LEU A 15 -9.24 8.59 -12.57
CA LEU A 15 -10.37 9.24 -13.25
C LEU A 15 -10.41 8.91 -14.75
N GLU A 16 -9.24 8.86 -15.41
CA GLU A 16 -9.12 8.60 -16.84
C GLU A 16 -9.22 7.10 -17.18
N TRP A 17 -8.92 6.22 -16.23
CA TRP A 17 -9.05 4.77 -16.38
C TRP A 17 -9.85 4.18 -15.21
N PRO A 18 -11.18 4.01 -15.34
CA PRO A 18 -12.04 3.63 -14.23
C PRO A 18 -11.78 2.25 -13.59
N SER A 19 -10.98 1.40 -14.21
CA SER A 19 -10.57 0.11 -13.66
C SER A 19 -9.31 0.20 -12.80
N GLU A 20 -8.61 1.33 -12.81
CA GLU A 20 -7.33 1.51 -12.15
C GLU A 20 -7.48 2.21 -10.80
N TYR A 21 -6.76 1.69 -9.81
CA TYR A 21 -6.75 2.20 -8.46
C TYR A 21 -5.32 2.23 -7.92
N ILE A 22 -5.02 3.22 -7.08
CA ILE A 22 -3.78 3.26 -6.32
C ILE A 22 -4.11 3.05 -4.84
N LEU A 23 -3.56 1.99 -4.26
CA LEU A 23 -3.57 1.79 -2.82
C LEU A 23 -2.29 2.38 -2.22
N LEU A 24 -2.41 3.52 -1.54
CA LEU A 24 -1.33 4.06 -0.72
C LEU A 24 -1.41 3.42 0.67
N VAL A 25 -0.29 2.88 1.14
CA VAL A 25 -0.16 2.40 2.52
C VAL A 25 1.02 3.10 3.16
N ILE A 26 0.75 3.80 4.26
CA ILE A 26 1.76 4.53 5.01
C ILE A 26 2.31 3.60 6.09
N TRP A 27 3.62 3.38 5.99
CA TRP A 27 4.40 2.60 6.94
C TRP A 27 5.41 3.49 7.65
N GLN A 28 5.76 3.12 8.87
CA GLN A 28 6.79 3.80 9.63
C GLN A 28 8.19 3.54 9.06
N THR A 29 8.43 2.32 8.58
CA THR A 29 9.68 1.92 7.92
C THR A 29 9.43 1.04 6.69
N LEU A 30 10.44 0.88 5.83
CA LEU A 30 10.36 -0.05 4.69
C LEU A 30 10.29 -1.51 5.16
N GLU A 31 11.00 -1.82 6.24
CA GLU A 31 11.08 -3.14 6.87
C GLU A 31 9.72 -3.58 7.43
N ASP A 32 8.95 -2.66 8.03
CA ASP A 32 7.59 -2.95 8.52
C ASP A 32 6.69 -3.48 7.40
N HIS A 33 6.82 -2.94 6.19
CA HIS A 33 6.11 -3.47 5.02
C HIS A 33 6.74 -4.76 4.48
N GLN A 34 8.03 -4.75 4.14
CA GLN A 34 8.65 -5.83 3.37
C GLN A 34 8.95 -7.09 4.19
N VAL A 35 9.20 -6.93 5.49
CA VAL A 35 9.48 -8.05 6.40
C VAL A 35 8.30 -8.26 7.31
N GLY A 36 7.88 -7.21 8.04
CA GLY A 36 6.80 -7.29 9.01
C GLY A 36 5.50 -7.79 8.38
N PHE A 37 4.97 -7.06 7.40
CA PHE A 37 3.72 -7.41 6.76
C PHE A 37 3.84 -8.56 5.76
N ARG A 38 4.73 -8.48 4.78
CA ARG A 38 4.80 -9.45 3.68
C ARG A 38 5.13 -10.88 4.12
N LEU A 39 5.77 -11.07 5.27
CA LEU A 39 6.07 -12.39 5.82
C LEU A 39 5.08 -12.84 6.91
N ALA A 40 4.20 -11.95 7.36
CA ALA A 40 3.20 -12.29 8.37
C ALA A 40 2.15 -13.28 7.83
N PRO A 41 1.60 -14.16 8.68
CA PRO A 41 0.49 -15.04 8.30
C PRO A 41 -0.71 -14.30 7.68
N GLU A 42 -1.02 -13.11 8.19
CA GLU A 42 -2.11 -12.24 7.75
C GLU A 42 -1.97 -11.81 6.27
N TYR A 43 -0.76 -11.79 5.72
CA TYR A 43 -0.55 -11.45 4.31
C TYR A 43 -1.19 -12.45 3.34
N GLN A 44 -1.38 -13.70 3.77
CA GLN A 44 -2.10 -14.69 2.94
C GLN A 44 -3.58 -14.34 2.83
N GLN A 45 -4.20 -13.92 3.94
CA GLN A 45 -5.59 -13.46 3.92
C GLN A 45 -5.73 -12.19 3.07
N TRP A 46 -4.81 -11.24 3.22
CA TRP A 46 -4.74 -10.04 2.38
C TRP A 46 -4.69 -10.38 0.88
N LYS A 47 -3.77 -11.27 0.48
CA LYS A 47 -3.66 -11.72 -0.91
C LYS A 47 -4.93 -12.39 -1.40
N GLN A 48 -5.55 -13.25 -0.59
CA GLN A 48 -6.79 -13.93 -0.99
C GLN A 48 -7.93 -12.96 -1.25
N LEU A 49 -8.07 -11.92 -0.41
CA LEU A 49 -9.12 -10.92 -0.56
C LEU A 49 -8.92 -10.07 -1.81
N LEU A 50 -7.68 -9.70 -2.12
CA LEU A 50 -7.41 -8.72 -3.18
C LEU A 50 -7.03 -9.30 -4.54
N ARG A 51 -6.51 -10.53 -4.61
CA ARG A 51 -5.97 -11.11 -5.85
C ARG A 51 -6.95 -11.07 -7.04
N HIS A 52 -8.26 -11.11 -6.75
CA HIS A 52 -9.30 -11.16 -7.76
C HIS A 52 -9.55 -9.83 -8.47
N PHE A 53 -9.02 -8.74 -7.91
CA PHE A 53 -9.09 -7.40 -8.48
C PHE A 53 -7.84 -7.03 -9.29
N TYR A 54 -6.84 -7.91 -9.34
CA TYR A 54 -5.55 -7.63 -10.00
C TYR A 54 -5.50 -8.26 -11.39
N GLU A 55 -5.22 -7.43 -12.40
CA GLU A 55 -4.94 -7.87 -13.77
C GLU A 55 -4.03 -6.83 -14.45
N PRO A 56 -2.69 -7.00 -14.47
CA PRO A 56 -1.87 -8.05 -13.85
C PRO A 56 -1.65 -7.81 -12.34
N PHE A 57 -0.72 -8.52 -11.70
CA PHE A 57 -0.29 -8.16 -10.34
C PHE A 57 0.22 -6.71 -10.28
N PRO A 58 -0.13 -5.95 -9.23
CA PRO A 58 0.25 -4.54 -9.13
C PRO A 58 1.75 -4.40 -8.96
N VAL A 59 2.31 -3.35 -9.56
CA VAL A 59 3.67 -2.90 -9.28
C VAL A 59 3.69 -2.23 -7.91
N VAL A 60 4.55 -2.67 -7.01
CA VAL A 60 4.69 -2.09 -5.67
C VAL A 60 5.93 -1.22 -5.61
N MET A 61 5.76 0.05 -5.25
CA MET A 61 6.82 1.05 -5.17
C MET A 61 6.81 1.71 -3.78
N HIS A 62 7.98 2.16 -3.32
CA HIS A 62 8.18 2.81 -2.02
C HIS A 62 8.73 4.21 -2.23
N TYR A 63 8.14 5.19 -1.56
CA TYR A 63 8.51 6.59 -1.67
C TYR A 63 8.69 7.19 -0.28
N HIS A 64 9.51 8.22 -0.17
CA HIS A 64 9.57 9.11 0.98
C HIS A 64 9.19 10.52 0.53
N ALA A 65 8.53 11.27 1.39
CA ALA A 65 8.29 12.69 1.13
C ALA A 65 9.62 13.44 1.13
N VAL A 66 9.90 14.20 0.07
CA VAL A 66 11.17 14.94 -0.07
C VAL A 66 11.13 16.26 0.71
N SER A 67 9.97 16.88 0.85
CA SER A 67 9.61 17.97 1.78
C SER A 67 8.20 18.42 1.44
N ASP A 68 7.44 18.90 2.42
CA ASP A 68 6.14 19.52 2.18
C ASP A 68 6.35 20.97 1.70
N THR A 69 6.06 21.26 0.43
CA THR A 69 6.01 22.62 -0.12
C THR A 69 4.65 23.27 0.06
N SER A 70 3.92 22.94 1.14
CA SER A 70 2.85 23.78 1.69
C SER A 70 3.42 25.06 2.31
N SER A 71 4.08 25.86 1.48
CA SER A 71 4.52 27.23 1.72
C SER A 71 4.55 27.94 0.38
N ARG A 72 3.36 28.20 -0.17
CA ARG A 72 3.04 29.32 -1.05
C ARG A 72 1.54 29.58 -1.04
#